data_AF-A0A9E0JA26-F1
#
_entry.id   AF-A0A9E0JA26-F1
#
_cell.length_a   1.000
_cell.length_b   1.000
_cell.length_c   1.000
_cell.angle_alpha   90.00
_cell.angle_beta   90.00
_cell.angle_gamma   90.00
#
_symmetry.space_group_name_H-M   'P 1'
#
loop_
_entity.id
_entity.type
_entity.pdbx_description
1 polymer ?
#
loop_
_entity_poly.entity_id
_entity_poly.type
_entity_poly.pdbx_seq_one_letter_code
_entity_poly.pdbx_strand_id
1 'polypeptide(L)'
;MNCEATCTIKCFETLPEFCMGMKHIPSKLFYIGNTKLLQKPKISIVGTRKPTAYTKSYTHLIAQKLSHAGVCIVSGGAMGVDALAHSGAGADNTIMVAGTGLDVRYPSINHALIKEIETKGLILSQFEAGEPSLKWNFPLRNELIVALCEALIVTQADLKSGTMHSVAYAQAMGKKIYVLPHRLGESEGTNMLLAKGLAEPLYDIDALVALYGQVSPQIVDSFLAYCDTQPLYHEAIEKFANKVFEYECLGKIVVHNGRLVRV
;
A
#
# COMPACT_ATOMS: atom_id res chain seq x y z
N MET A 1 29.69 3.93 21.45
CA MET A 1 29.86 4.69 20.20
C MET A 1 28.86 4.14 19.21
N ASN A 2 27.72 4.82 19.02
CA ASN A 2 26.74 4.40 18.03
C ASN A 2 27.09 5.07 16.70
N CYS A 3 27.59 4.30 15.74
CA CYS A 3 27.63 4.72 14.34
C CYS A 3 26.19 4.89 13.87
N GLU A 4 25.63 6.10 13.94
CA GLU A 4 24.49 6.46 13.12
C GLU A 4 24.98 6.41 11.67
N ALA A 5 24.54 5.40 10.91
CA ALA A 5 24.75 5.36 9.48
C ALA A 5 24.12 6.63 8.88
N THR A 6 24.96 7.56 8.41
CA THR A 6 24.51 8.78 7.74
C THR A 6 23.81 8.41 6.45
N CYS A 7 22.48 8.46 6.48
CA CYS A 7 21.63 8.28 5.31
C CYS A 7 21.94 9.39 4.30
N THR A 8 22.71 9.05 3.26
CA THR A 8 23.22 10.01 2.27
C THR A 8 22.21 10.18 1.14
N ILE A 9 21.87 11.43 0.80
CA ILE A 9 21.04 11.77 -0.36
C ILE A 9 21.83 11.46 -1.63
N LYS A 10 21.23 10.69 -2.52
CA LYS A 10 21.79 10.33 -3.82
C LYS A 10 20.84 10.77 -4.94
N CYS A 11 21.38 10.95 -6.14
CA CYS A 11 20.60 11.17 -7.36
C CYS A 11 20.71 9.94 -8.24
N PHE A 12 19.63 9.57 -8.94
CA PHE A 12 19.74 8.60 -10.02
C PHE A 12 20.54 9.20 -11.18
N GLU A 13 21.49 8.44 -11.74
CA GLU A 13 22.26 8.84 -12.92
C GLU A 13 21.37 8.95 -14.17
N THR A 14 20.44 8.01 -14.30
CA THR A 14 19.41 7.98 -15.33
C THR A 14 18.04 7.89 -14.68
N LEU A 15 17.07 8.66 -15.18
CA LEU A 15 15.71 8.60 -14.68
C LEU A 15 15.11 7.20 -14.86
N PRO A 16 14.49 6.62 -13.82
CA PRO A 16 13.78 5.36 -13.96
C PRO A 16 12.66 5.42 -14.99
N GLU A 17 12.39 4.31 -15.67
CA GLU A 17 11.43 4.23 -16.77
C GLU A 17 10.00 4.62 -16.38
N PHE A 18 9.58 4.37 -15.13
CA PHE A 18 8.25 4.76 -14.66
C PHE A 18 8.00 6.28 -14.74
N CYS A 19 9.05 7.10 -14.74
CA CYS A 19 8.94 8.55 -14.91
C CYS A 19 8.46 8.94 -16.32
N MET A 20 8.69 8.09 -17.33
CA MET A 20 8.36 8.40 -18.73
C MET A 20 6.85 8.36 -19.00
N GLY A 21 6.08 7.69 -18.14
CA GLY A 21 4.61 7.70 -18.19
C GLY A 21 3.97 8.92 -17.53
N MET A 22 4.77 9.82 -16.94
CA MET A 22 4.28 11.03 -16.29
C MET A 22 4.04 12.14 -17.33
N LYS A 23 2.99 12.92 -17.12
CA LYS A 23 2.75 14.19 -17.84
C LYS A 23 3.88 15.18 -17.60
N HIS A 24 4.39 15.23 -16.36
CA HIS A 24 5.52 16.08 -15.98
C HIS A 24 6.73 15.21 -15.61
N ILE A 25 7.50 14.83 -16.62
CA ILE A 25 8.73 14.04 -16.42
C ILE A 25 9.71 14.87 -15.57
N PRO A 26 10.12 14.39 -14.39
CA PRO A 26 11.08 15.11 -13.55
C PRO A 26 12.44 15.17 -14.22
N SER A 27 13.17 16.27 -14.08
CA SER A 27 14.53 16.39 -14.64
C SER A 27 15.56 15.57 -13.85
N LYS A 28 15.33 15.40 -12.53
CA LYS A 28 16.15 14.62 -11.62
C LYS A 28 15.25 13.86 -10.65
N LEU A 29 15.75 12.74 -10.15
CA LEU A 29 15.13 11.99 -9.07
C LEU A 29 16.18 11.69 -8.01
N PHE A 30 15.90 12.09 -6.79
CA PHE A 30 16.74 11.89 -5.61
C PHE A 30 16.18 10.76 -4.76
N TYR A 31 17.06 10.10 -4.01
CA TYR A 31 16.69 9.06 -3.09
C TYR A 31 17.55 8.99 -1.82
N ILE A 32 16.96 8.43 -0.77
CA ILE A 32 17.62 7.93 0.43
C ILE A 32 17.12 6.50 0.68
N GLY A 33 18.02 5.57 1.00
CA GLY A 33 17.65 4.21 1.41
C GLY A 33 17.80 3.15 0.33
N ASN A 34 16.98 2.11 0.40
CA ASN A 34 17.11 0.85 -0.33
C ASN A 34 16.38 0.86 -1.69
N THR A 35 17.11 1.11 -2.77
CA THR A 35 16.55 1.12 -4.14
C THR A 35 16.10 -0.25 -4.65
N LYS A 36 16.43 -1.37 -3.97
CA LYS A 36 15.92 -2.70 -4.35
C LYS A 36 14.39 -2.79 -4.26
N LEU A 37 13.76 -1.95 -3.45
CA LEU A 37 12.29 -1.87 -3.36
C LEU A 37 11.63 -1.48 -4.68
N LEU A 38 12.34 -0.79 -5.58
CA LEU A 38 11.85 -0.44 -6.91
C LEU A 38 11.57 -1.67 -7.78
N GLN A 39 12.17 -2.83 -7.48
CA GLN A 39 12.00 -4.08 -8.22
C GLN A 39 10.81 -4.92 -7.77
N LYS A 40 10.18 -4.58 -6.63
CA LYS A 40 9.01 -5.31 -6.12
C LYS A 40 7.74 -4.82 -6.82
N PRO A 41 6.64 -5.59 -6.86
CA PRO A 41 5.32 -5.06 -7.19
C PRO A 41 4.97 -3.92 -6.25
N LYS A 42 4.28 -2.91 -6.76
CA LYS A 42 4.05 -1.66 -6.00
C LYS A 42 2.60 -1.25 -6.06
N ILE A 43 2.04 -0.97 -4.90
CA ILE A 43 0.69 -0.40 -4.77
C ILE A 43 0.77 0.90 -4.00
N SER A 44 0.06 1.91 -4.51
CA SER A 44 -0.07 3.19 -3.82
C SER A 44 -1.28 3.18 -2.90
N ILE A 45 -1.12 3.64 -1.66
CA ILE A 45 -2.22 3.84 -0.71
C ILE A 45 -2.21 5.29 -0.26
N VAL A 46 -3.31 6.01 -0.52
CA VAL A 46 -3.43 7.45 -0.24
C VAL A 46 -4.80 7.78 0.32
N GLY A 47 -4.93 8.92 1.00
CA GLY A 47 -6.22 9.35 1.53
C GLY A 47 -6.15 10.58 2.41
N THR A 48 -7.21 10.78 3.18
CA THR A 48 -7.39 11.92 4.07
C THR A 48 -6.32 11.98 5.16
N ARG A 49 -6.00 13.21 5.58
CA ARG A 49 -5.15 13.47 6.75
C ARG A 49 -5.87 13.21 8.08
N LYS A 50 -7.20 13.04 8.06
CA LYS A 50 -8.05 12.84 9.24
C LYS A 50 -8.97 11.61 9.07
N PRO A 51 -8.42 10.39 9.00
CA PRO A 51 -9.21 9.19 8.75
C PRO A 51 -10.10 8.83 9.95
N THR A 52 -11.25 8.21 9.66
CA THR A 52 -12.13 7.60 10.68
C THR A 52 -11.45 6.37 11.31
N ALA A 53 -12.00 5.87 12.42
CA ALA A 53 -11.48 4.64 13.05
C ALA A 53 -11.53 3.42 12.11
N TYR A 54 -12.59 3.32 11.31
CA TYR A 54 -12.74 2.33 10.25
C TYR A 54 -11.57 2.42 9.25
N THR A 55 -11.37 3.60 8.65
CA THR A 55 -10.30 3.83 7.68
C THR A 55 -8.92 3.56 8.28
N LYS A 56 -8.68 3.97 9.53
CA LYS A 56 -7.41 3.72 10.21
C LYS A 56 -7.08 2.23 10.27
N SER A 57 -8.04 1.44 10.73
CA SER A 57 -7.88 -0.01 10.93
C SER A 57 -7.62 -0.70 9.60
N TYR A 58 -8.42 -0.38 8.58
CA TYR A 58 -8.32 -1.03 7.28
C TYR A 58 -7.13 -0.56 6.44
N THR A 59 -6.75 0.73 6.47
CA THR A 59 -5.52 1.20 5.83
C THR A 59 -4.30 0.43 6.34
N HIS A 60 -4.17 0.30 7.66
CA HIS A 60 -3.05 -0.43 8.26
C HIS A 60 -3.10 -1.92 7.86
N LEU A 61 -4.26 -2.58 7.97
CA LEU A 61 -4.43 -3.99 7.64
C LEU A 61 -4.13 -4.30 6.16
N ILE A 62 -4.63 -3.48 5.24
CA ILE A 62 -4.39 -3.63 3.80
C ILE A 62 -2.89 -3.52 3.51
N ALA A 63 -2.25 -2.46 4.03
CA ALA A 63 -0.81 -2.25 3.85
C ALA A 63 0.01 -3.41 4.42
N GLN A 64 -0.36 -3.92 5.59
CA GLN A 64 0.30 -5.06 6.23
C GLN A 64 0.17 -6.34 5.39
N LYS A 65 -1.04 -6.71 4.98
CA LYS A 65 -1.27 -7.95 4.21
C LYS A 65 -0.55 -7.91 2.86
N LEU A 66 -0.64 -6.79 2.14
CA LEU A 66 0.07 -6.59 0.88
C LEU A 66 1.59 -6.66 1.07
N SER A 67 2.11 -6.01 2.12
CA SER A 67 3.54 -6.05 2.44
C SER A 67 4.04 -7.45 2.74
N HIS A 68 3.31 -8.21 3.57
CA HIS A 68 3.64 -9.61 3.86
C HIS A 68 3.59 -10.50 2.61
N ALA A 69 2.76 -10.16 1.63
CA ALA A 69 2.71 -10.83 0.33
C ALA A 69 3.76 -10.30 -0.68
N GLY A 70 4.76 -9.55 -0.21
CA GLY A 70 5.87 -9.08 -1.04
C GLY A 70 5.57 -7.84 -1.88
N VAL A 71 4.41 -7.20 -1.71
CA VAL A 71 4.08 -5.94 -2.40
C VAL A 71 4.68 -4.78 -1.63
N CYS A 72 5.40 -3.89 -2.30
CA CYS A 72 5.92 -2.68 -1.68
C CYS A 72 4.84 -1.59 -1.65
N ILE A 73 4.57 -1.04 -0.48
CA ILE A 73 3.57 0.05 -0.34
C ILE A 73 4.21 1.40 -0.63
N VAL A 74 3.57 2.19 -1.49
CA VAL A 74 4.03 3.54 -1.85
C VAL A 74 3.04 4.57 -1.34
N SER A 75 3.54 5.62 -0.68
CA SER A 75 2.70 6.73 -0.23
C SER A 75 3.50 8.03 -0.04
N GLY A 76 2.83 9.10 0.37
CA GLY A 76 3.41 10.44 0.45
C GLY A 76 3.95 10.86 1.81
N GLY A 77 3.91 9.99 2.82
CA GLY A 77 4.34 10.34 4.18
C GLY A 77 3.54 11.45 4.89
N ALA A 78 2.40 11.88 4.35
CA ALA A 78 1.54 12.87 5.02
C ALA A 78 0.94 12.31 6.33
N MET A 79 0.31 13.18 7.13
CA MET A 79 -0.51 12.72 8.26
C MET A 79 -1.67 11.85 7.78
N GLY A 80 -2.22 11.03 8.67
CA GLY A 80 -3.40 10.22 8.39
C GLY A 80 -3.07 8.99 7.56
N VAL A 81 -3.78 8.80 6.45
CA VAL A 81 -3.72 7.57 5.64
C VAL A 81 -2.31 7.22 5.20
N ASP A 82 -1.53 8.19 4.72
CA ASP A 82 -0.16 7.93 4.25
C ASP A 82 0.74 7.36 5.36
N ALA A 83 0.73 7.95 6.56
CA ALA A 83 1.48 7.46 7.70
C ALA A 83 1.03 6.06 8.14
N LEU A 84 -0.28 5.79 8.10
CA LEU A 84 -0.85 4.47 8.44
C LEU A 84 -0.46 3.41 7.41
N ALA A 85 -0.40 3.78 6.13
CA ALA A 85 0.02 2.89 5.06
C ALA A 85 1.50 2.49 5.23
N HIS A 86 2.38 3.46 5.47
CA HIS A 86 3.80 3.17 5.74
C HIS A 86 3.98 2.34 7.01
N SER A 87 3.28 2.70 8.10
CA SER A 87 3.34 1.96 9.36
C SER A 87 2.85 0.53 9.22
N GLY A 88 1.74 0.31 8.51
CA GLY A 88 1.19 -1.03 8.29
C GLY A 88 2.08 -1.89 7.40
N ALA A 89 2.72 -1.28 6.39
CA ALA A 89 3.64 -1.98 5.51
C ALA A 89 4.93 -2.43 6.21
N GLY A 90 5.37 -1.70 7.23
CA GLY A 90 6.71 -1.86 7.79
C GLY A 90 7.75 -1.05 7.03
N ALA A 91 8.69 -0.44 7.76
CA ALA A 91 9.66 0.49 7.20
C ALA A 91 10.61 -0.13 6.16
N ASP A 92 10.81 -1.45 6.18
CA ASP A 92 11.66 -2.20 5.26
C ASP A 92 10.99 -2.58 3.93
N ASN A 93 9.67 -2.38 3.81
CA ASN A 93 8.93 -2.70 2.59
C ASN A 93 7.97 -1.58 2.16
N THR A 94 8.48 -0.35 2.19
CA THR A 94 7.71 0.83 1.76
C THR A 94 8.57 1.89 1.09
N ILE A 95 7.96 2.63 0.16
CA ILE A 95 8.56 3.78 -0.53
C ILE A 95 7.76 5.03 -0.18
N MET A 96 8.40 6.00 0.46
CA MET A 96 7.83 7.34 0.66
C MET A 96 8.23 8.24 -0.51
N VAL A 97 7.29 9.00 -1.07
CA VAL A 97 7.59 10.04 -2.06
C VAL A 97 7.41 11.41 -1.39
N ALA A 98 8.49 12.16 -1.23
CA ALA A 98 8.48 13.46 -0.55
C ALA A 98 8.03 14.60 -1.47
N GLY A 99 7.36 15.61 -0.87
CA GLY A 99 6.94 16.85 -1.54
C GLY A 99 7.93 18.01 -1.34
N THR A 100 9.15 17.70 -0.92
CA THR A 100 10.24 18.61 -0.51
C THR A 100 11.57 18.04 -0.96
N GLY A 101 12.66 18.82 -0.86
CA GLY A 101 14.00 18.26 -0.85
C GLY A 101 14.15 17.19 0.25
N LEU A 102 15.00 16.18 0.02
CA LEU A 102 15.20 15.08 0.97
C LEU A 102 15.97 15.49 2.24
N ASP A 103 16.57 16.67 2.25
CA ASP A 103 17.15 17.33 3.43
C ASP A 103 16.07 17.93 4.35
N VAL A 104 14.85 18.13 3.84
CA VAL A 104 13.70 18.67 4.57
C VAL A 104 12.73 17.54 4.94
N ARG A 105 12.75 17.11 6.21
CA ARG A 105 11.83 16.08 6.73
C ARG A 105 10.46 16.68 7.02
N TYR A 106 9.49 16.40 6.16
CA TYR A 106 8.12 16.90 6.26
C TYR A 106 7.08 15.77 6.12
N PRO A 107 6.00 15.77 6.94
CA PRO A 107 5.75 16.70 8.05
C PRO A 107 6.54 16.31 9.31
N SER A 108 6.88 17.30 10.13
CA SER A 108 7.68 17.09 11.36
C SER A 108 7.05 16.09 12.35
N ILE A 109 5.71 16.02 12.40
CA ILE A 109 4.99 15.07 13.25
C ILE A 109 5.28 13.60 12.91
N ASN A 110 5.67 13.31 11.67
CA ASN A 110 6.02 11.96 11.22
C ASN A 110 7.54 11.72 11.22
N HIS A 111 8.34 12.56 11.90
CA HIS A 111 9.80 12.48 11.87
C HIS A 111 10.35 11.09 12.23
N ALA A 112 9.80 10.43 13.26
CA ALA A 112 10.23 9.09 13.65
C ALA A 112 10.01 8.07 12.52
N LEU A 113 8.81 8.06 11.93
CA LEU A 113 8.47 7.21 10.79
C LEU A 113 9.38 7.49 9.59
N ILE A 114 9.60 8.77 9.26
CA ILE A 114 10.47 9.17 8.15
C ILE A 114 11.90 8.65 8.40
N LYS A 115 12.45 8.81 9.61
CA LYS A 115 13.79 8.28 9.96
C LYS A 115 13.87 6.76 9.84
N GLU A 116 12.81 6.04 10.19
CA GLU A 116 12.76 4.59 9.99
C GLU A 116 12.77 4.21 8.50
N ILE A 117 12.02 4.92 7.66
CA ILE A 117 12.01 4.68 6.20
C ILE A 117 13.35 5.06 5.57
N GLU A 118 14.01 6.13 6.01
CA GLU A 118 15.36 6.50 5.54
C GLU A 118 16.36 5.36 5.76
N THR A 119 16.24 4.65 6.89
CA THR A 119 17.19 3.61 7.30
C THR A 119 16.89 2.23 6.73
N LYS A 120 15.62 1.86 6.56
CA LYS A 120 15.20 0.51 6.15
C LYS A 120 14.51 0.47 4.79
N GLY A 121 13.78 1.52 4.46
CA GLY A 121 12.94 1.63 3.28
C GLY A 121 13.59 2.46 2.20
N LEU A 122 12.77 3.19 1.44
CA LEU A 122 13.23 4.11 0.40
C LEU A 122 12.41 5.40 0.47
N ILE A 123 13.09 6.53 0.38
CA ILE A 123 12.46 7.83 0.17
C ILE A 123 12.90 8.37 -1.17
N LEU A 124 11.95 8.85 -1.97
CA LEU A 124 12.17 9.47 -3.27
C LEU A 124 11.73 10.93 -3.24
N SER A 125 12.41 11.79 -4.00
CA SER A 125 11.95 13.15 -4.28
C SER A 125 12.42 13.61 -5.64
N GLN A 126 11.57 14.36 -6.35
CA GLN A 126 11.95 15.06 -7.59
C GLN A 126 12.46 16.48 -7.34
N PHE A 127 12.52 16.91 -6.08
CA PHE A 127 12.87 18.26 -5.69
C PHE A 127 14.32 18.34 -5.22
N GLU A 128 15.03 19.39 -5.58
CA GLU A 128 16.42 19.60 -5.19
C GLU A 128 16.55 19.90 -3.68
N ALA A 129 17.77 19.80 -3.16
CA ALA A 129 18.05 20.09 -1.76
C ALA A 129 17.65 21.53 -1.40
N GLY A 130 17.04 21.71 -0.23
CA GLY A 130 16.53 23.00 0.25
C GLY A 130 15.11 23.34 -0.21
N GLU A 131 14.51 22.58 -1.15
CA GLU A 131 13.15 22.86 -1.62
C GLU A 131 12.12 22.66 -0.48
N PRO A 132 11.34 23.70 -0.12
CA PRO A 132 10.43 23.64 1.01
C PRO A 132 9.07 22.99 0.65
N SER A 133 8.18 22.87 1.64
CA SER A 133 6.85 22.28 1.48
C SER A 133 5.87 23.24 0.80
N LEU A 134 6.01 23.45 -0.52
CA LEU A 134 5.15 24.33 -1.30
C LEU A 134 3.86 23.62 -1.72
N LYS A 135 2.73 24.34 -1.72
CA LYS A 135 1.41 23.75 -2.00
C LYS A 135 1.34 23.07 -3.38
N TRP A 136 2.03 23.61 -4.38
CA TRP A 136 2.09 23.07 -5.73
C TRP A 136 3.02 21.85 -5.89
N ASN A 137 3.90 21.59 -4.92
CA ASN A 137 4.76 20.41 -4.94
C ASN A 137 3.96 19.12 -4.69
N PHE A 138 2.88 19.18 -3.90
CA PHE A 138 2.10 17.99 -3.54
C PHE A 138 1.36 17.35 -4.72
N PRO A 139 0.70 18.08 -5.64
CA PRO A 139 0.17 17.48 -6.86
C PRO A 139 1.23 16.81 -7.73
N LEU A 140 2.39 17.46 -7.95
CA LEU A 140 3.49 16.89 -8.74
C LEU A 140 4.05 15.60 -8.10
N ARG A 141 4.25 15.62 -6.79
CA ARG A 141 4.64 14.44 -6.01
C ARG A 141 3.62 13.31 -6.16
N ASN A 142 2.33 13.63 -6.11
CA ASN A 142 1.27 12.63 -6.19
C ASN A 142 1.26 11.91 -7.55
N GLU A 143 1.63 12.61 -8.62
CA GLU A 143 1.82 11.99 -9.93
C GLU A 143 2.90 10.90 -9.89
N LEU A 144 4.04 11.19 -9.23
CA LEU A 144 5.13 10.23 -9.04
C LEU A 144 4.69 9.02 -8.20
N ILE A 145 3.92 9.21 -7.12
CA ILE A 145 3.33 8.11 -6.32
C ILE A 145 2.54 7.16 -7.23
N VAL A 146 1.66 7.73 -8.05
CA VAL A 146 0.80 6.97 -8.94
C VAL A 146 1.65 6.28 -10.02
N ALA A 147 2.57 6.99 -10.66
CA ALA A 147 3.44 6.48 -11.73
C ALA A 147 4.24 5.24 -11.29
N LEU A 148 4.73 5.23 -10.05
CA LEU A 148 5.47 4.11 -9.45
C LEU A 148 4.68 2.80 -9.32
N CYS A 149 3.34 2.85 -9.28
CA CYS A 149 2.52 1.72 -8.81
C CYS A 149 1.67 1.08 -9.90
N GLU A 150 1.27 -0.18 -9.72
CA GLU A 150 0.36 -0.88 -10.65
C GLU A 150 -1.09 -0.46 -10.41
N ALA A 151 -1.44 -0.15 -9.17
CA ALA A 151 -2.77 0.27 -8.76
C ALA A 151 -2.73 1.36 -7.68
N LEU A 152 -3.86 2.06 -7.55
CA LEU A 152 -4.12 3.08 -6.55
C LEU A 152 -5.23 2.62 -5.60
N ILE A 153 -4.97 2.65 -4.30
CA ILE A 153 -5.98 2.46 -3.26
C ILE A 153 -6.23 3.81 -2.59
N VAL A 154 -7.47 4.30 -2.68
CA VAL A 154 -7.92 5.48 -1.92
C VAL A 154 -8.80 5.04 -0.78
N THR A 155 -8.26 5.04 0.44
CA THR A 155 -9.01 4.50 1.58
C THR A 155 -10.06 5.44 2.11
N GLN A 156 -9.86 6.77 2.07
CA GLN A 156 -10.89 7.75 2.39
C GLN A 156 -10.52 9.12 1.81
N ALA A 157 -11.47 9.81 1.17
CA ALA A 157 -11.25 11.13 0.56
C ALA A 157 -12.54 11.93 0.38
N ASP A 158 -12.46 13.24 0.55
CA ASP A 158 -13.54 14.20 0.27
C ASP A 158 -13.45 14.72 -1.18
N LEU A 159 -14.55 15.25 -1.72
CA LEU A 159 -14.67 15.69 -3.12
C LEU A 159 -13.61 16.72 -3.55
N LYS A 160 -13.20 17.63 -2.65
CA LYS A 160 -12.20 18.69 -2.92
C LYS A 160 -10.84 18.40 -2.26
N SER A 161 -10.56 17.13 -1.97
CA SER A 161 -9.30 16.74 -1.32
C SER A 161 -8.13 16.65 -2.32
N GLY A 162 -6.90 16.88 -1.83
CA GLY A 162 -5.70 16.71 -2.65
C GLY A 162 -5.49 15.28 -3.16
N THR A 163 -6.12 14.29 -2.52
CA THR A 163 -6.14 12.90 -2.98
C THR A 163 -6.80 12.73 -4.34
N MET A 164 -7.75 13.61 -4.70
CA MET A 164 -8.41 13.55 -6.02
C MET A 164 -7.46 13.85 -7.18
N HIS A 165 -6.31 14.50 -6.93
CA HIS A 165 -5.26 14.60 -7.94
C HIS A 165 -4.64 13.23 -8.26
N SER A 166 -4.36 12.40 -7.24
CA SER A 166 -3.85 11.03 -7.44
C SER A 166 -4.86 10.19 -8.24
N VAL A 167 -6.15 10.34 -7.97
CA VAL A 167 -7.22 9.68 -8.72
C VAL A 167 -7.18 10.10 -10.20
N ALA A 168 -7.11 11.41 -10.48
CA ALA A 168 -7.03 11.91 -11.84
C ALA A 168 -5.79 11.39 -12.59
N TYR A 169 -4.63 11.33 -11.93
CA TYR A 169 -3.43 10.72 -12.51
C TYR A 169 -3.59 9.23 -12.77
N ALA A 170 -4.19 8.48 -11.84
CA ALA A 170 -4.41 7.05 -12.02
C ALA A 170 -5.33 6.77 -13.22
N GLN A 171 -6.40 7.56 -13.38
CA GLN A 171 -7.28 7.47 -14.54
C GLN A 171 -6.53 7.79 -15.84
N ALA A 172 -5.76 8.89 -15.87
CA ALA A 172 -4.99 9.28 -17.04
C ALA A 172 -3.95 8.22 -17.45
N MET A 173 -3.39 7.50 -16.49
CA MET A 173 -2.43 6.41 -16.70
C MET A 173 -3.10 5.03 -16.88
N GLY A 174 -4.43 4.94 -16.91
CA GLY A 174 -5.16 3.68 -17.07
C GLY A 174 -4.98 2.70 -15.90
N LYS A 175 -4.65 3.19 -14.70
CA LYS A 175 -4.41 2.36 -13.52
C LYS A 175 -5.71 2.01 -12.82
N LYS A 176 -5.77 0.79 -12.28
CA LYS A 176 -6.91 0.37 -11.44
C LYS A 176 -6.96 1.21 -10.17
N ILE A 177 -8.17 1.63 -9.80
CA ILE A 177 -8.45 2.40 -8.59
C ILE A 177 -9.36 1.57 -7.70
N TYR A 178 -8.95 1.36 -6.46
CA TYR A 178 -9.74 0.69 -5.43
C TYR A 178 -10.10 1.69 -4.34
N VAL A 179 -11.29 1.58 -3.78
CA VAL A 179 -11.70 2.39 -2.64
C VAL A 179 -12.39 1.56 -1.58
N LEU A 180 -12.21 1.95 -0.30
CA LEU A 180 -13.00 1.35 0.77
C LEU A 180 -14.46 1.82 0.67
N PRO A 181 -15.43 0.90 0.77
CA PRO A 181 -16.85 1.26 0.90
C PRO A 181 -17.08 2.11 2.14
N HIS A 182 -17.76 3.24 1.99
CA HIS A 182 -18.10 4.14 3.09
C HIS A 182 -19.61 4.33 3.21
N ARG A 183 -20.07 4.71 4.41
CA ARG A 183 -21.46 5.09 4.64
C ARG A 183 -21.79 6.37 3.86
N LEU A 184 -23.08 6.62 3.64
CA LEU A 184 -23.54 7.93 3.17
C LEU A 184 -23.15 9.01 4.19
N GLY A 185 -22.72 10.18 3.72
CA GLY A 185 -22.21 11.26 4.55
C GLY A 185 -20.74 11.10 4.99
N GLU A 186 -20.10 9.99 4.64
CA GLU A 186 -18.66 9.79 4.81
C GLU A 186 -17.98 9.66 3.45
N SER A 187 -16.73 10.13 3.34
CA SER A 187 -15.85 9.92 2.18
C SER A 187 -16.54 10.18 0.83
N GLU A 188 -17.15 11.37 0.70
CA GLU A 188 -17.96 11.72 -0.48
C GLU A 188 -17.17 11.59 -1.79
N GLY A 189 -15.84 11.80 -1.74
CA GLY A 189 -14.96 11.60 -2.88
C GLY A 189 -14.91 10.15 -3.33
N THR A 190 -14.68 9.19 -2.41
CA THR A 190 -14.62 7.77 -2.79
C THR A 190 -16.00 7.22 -3.16
N ASN A 191 -17.05 7.64 -2.47
CA ASN A 191 -18.42 7.25 -2.82
C ASN A 191 -18.83 7.76 -4.20
N MET A 192 -18.42 8.98 -4.57
CA MET A 192 -18.61 9.51 -5.92
C MET A 192 -17.86 8.69 -6.98
N LEU A 193 -16.65 8.20 -6.69
CA LEU A 193 -15.90 7.33 -7.61
C LEU A 193 -16.62 6.01 -7.86
N LEU A 194 -17.16 5.38 -6.81
CA LEU A 194 -17.98 4.16 -6.93
C LEU A 194 -19.24 4.43 -7.75
N ALA A 195 -19.97 5.50 -7.44
CA ALA A 195 -21.21 5.84 -8.13
C ALA A 195 -21.03 6.09 -9.63
N LYS A 196 -19.84 6.56 -10.04
CA LYS A 196 -19.50 6.80 -11.45
C LYS A 196 -18.80 5.62 -12.13
N GLY A 197 -18.58 4.50 -11.43
CA GLY A 197 -17.83 3.36 -11.97
C GLY A 197 -16.36 3.67 -12.26
N LEU A 198 -15.78 4.66 -11.56
CA LEU A 198 -14.38 5.10 -11.75
C LEU A 198 -13.41 4.40 -10.80
N ALA A 199 -13.93 3.61 -9.85
CA ALA A 199 -13.15 2.78 -8.94
C ALA A 199 -13.90 1.49 -8.61
N GLU A 200 -13.15 0.45 -8.25
CA GLU A 200 -13.67 -0.82 -7.75
C GLU A 200 -13.80 -0.77 -6.22
N PRO A 201 -14.90 -1.28 -5.64
CA PRO A 201 -15.02 -1.38 -4.19
C PRO A 201 -14.07 -2.44 -3.64
N LEU A 202 -13.29 -2.09 -2.63
CA LEU A 202 -12.43 -3.03 -1.91
C LEU A 202 -13.20 -3.63 -0.73
N TYR A 203 -13.90 -4.73 -1.00
CA TYR A 203 -14.65 -5.51 0.02
C TYR A 203 -13.94 -6.79 0.46
N ASP A 204 -12.98 -7.27 -0.33
CA ASP A 204 -12.17 -8.45 -0.05
C ASP A 204 -10.68 -8.12 -0.18
N ILE A 205 -10.00 -8.04 0.96
CA ILE A 205 -8.57 -7.71 1.03
C ILE A 205 -7.73 -8.91 0.60
N ASP A 206 -8.18 -10.14 0.87
CA ASP A 206 -7.42 -11.35 0.53
C ASP A 206 -7.44 -11.60 -0.97
N ALA A 207 -8.56 -11.31 -1.65
CA ALA A 207 -8.63 -11.30 -3.11
C ALA A 207 -7.67 -10.26 -3.72
N LEU A 208 -7.60 -9.05 -3.14
CA LEU A 208 -6.64 -8.02 -3.58
C LEU A 208 -5.19 -8.49 -3.39
N VAL A 209 -4.88 -9.10 -2.25
CA VAL A 209 -3.55 -9.64 -1.95
C VAL A 209 -3.18 -10.77 -2.90
N ALA A 210 -4.12 -11.66 -3.22
CA ALA A 210 -3.89 -12.72 -4.20
C ALA A 210 -3.65 -12.18 -5.61
N LEU A 211 -4.26 -11.04 -5.96
CA LEU A 211 -4.10 -10.40 -7.27
C LEU A 211 -2.71 -9.77 -7.47
N TYR A 212 -2.16 -9.11 -6.45
CA TYR A 212 -0.92 -8.34 -6.56
C TYR A 212 0.28 -8.91 -5.80
N GLY A 213 0.05 -9.82 -4.87
CA GLY A 213 1.10 -10.46 -4.09
C GLY A 213 2.03 -11.29 -4.97
N GLN A 214 3.33 -11.23 -4.69
CA GLN A 214 4.23 -12.26 -5.20
C GLN A 214 4.04 -13.46 -4.30
N VAL A 215 3.58 -14.56 -4.88
CA VAL A 215 3.51 -15.85 -4.18
C VAL A 215 4.95 -16.27 -3.86
N SER A 216 5.50 -15.79 -2.77
CA SER A 216 6.63 -16.44 -2.10
C SER A 216 6.03 -17.67 -1.41
N PRO A 217 6.48 -18.89 -1.75
CA PRO A 217 5.86 -20.12 -1.24
C PRO A 217 6.29 -20.30 0.22
N GLN A 218 5.65 -19.59 1.15
CA GLN A 218 5.76 -19.86 2.59
C GLN A 218 4.66 -19.14 3.40
N ILE A 219 3.41 -19.24 2.96
CA ILE A 219 2.32 -19.32 3.92
C ILE A 219 2.04 -20.80 4.05
N VAL A 220 2.59 -21.43 5.08
CA VAL A 220 2.04 -22.70 5.56
C VAL A 220 0.65 -22.34 6.03
N ASP A 221 -0.36 -22.57 5.18
CA ASP A 221 -1.74 -22.36 5.58
C ASP A 221 -1.99 -23.27 6.76
N SER A 222 -2.09 -22.65 7.94
CA SER A 222 -2.26 -23.34 9.21
C SER A 222 -3.49 -24.25 9.22
N PHE A 223 -4.46 -23.98 8.34
CA PHE A 223 -5.62 -24.84 8.14
C PHE A 223 -5.30 -26.07 7.28
N LEU A 224 -4.64 -25.91 6.13
CA LEU A 224 -4.20 -27.06 5.33
C LEU A 224 -3.20 -27.94 6.09
N ALA A 225 -2.27 -27.33 6.83
CA ALA A 225 -1.34 -28.07 7.70
C ALA A 225 -2.07 -28.79 8.85
N TYR A 226 -3.18 -28.23 9.34
CA TYR A 226 -4.05 -28.91 10.31
C TYR A 226 -4.85 -30.03 9.64
N CYS A 227 -5.30 -29.87 8.40
CA CYS A 227 -5.97 -30.92 7.63
C CYS A 227 -5.04 -32.11 7.34
N ASP A 228 -3.73 -31.87 7.21
CA ASP A 228 -2.73 -32.93 7.06
C ASP A 228 -2.70 -33.89 8.27
N THR A 229 -3.20 -33.48 9.45
CA THR A 229 -3.35 -34.37 10.63
C THR A 229 -4.67 -35.16 10.64
N GLN A 230 -5.49 -35.05 9.57
CA GLN A 230 -6.81 -35.67 9.42
C GLN A 230 -7.74 -35.48 10.63
N PRO A 231 -7.98 -34.23 11.07
CA PRO A 231 -8.83 -33.95 12.23
C PRO A 231 -10.28 -34.33 11.96
N LEU A 232 -11.06 -34.49 13.04
CA LEU A 232 -12.50 -34.67 12.91
C LEU A 232 -13.15 -33.37 12.42
N TYR A 233 -14.20 -33.50 11.62
CA TYR A 233 -14.89 -32.36 11.00
C TYR A 233 -15.36 -31.32 12.02
N HIS A 234 -15.93 -31.77 13.14
CA HIS A 234 -16.45 -30.88 14.19
C HIS A 234 -15.33 -30.13 14.93
N GLU A 235 -14.20 -30.79 15.23
CA GLU A 235 -13.03 -30.15 15.84
C GLU A 235 -12.45 -29.06 14.93
N ALA A 236 -12.46 -29.32 13.61
CA ALA A 236 -12.01 -28.36 12.63
C ALA A 236 -12.95 -27.15 12.50
N ILE A 237 -14.27 -27.35 12.62
CA ILE A 237 -15.23 -26.24 12.66
C ILE A 237 -15.05 -25.40 13.92
N GLU A 238 -14.87 -26.02 15.09
CA GLU A 238 -14.66 -25.26 16.34
C GLU A 238 -13.40 -24.40 16.28
N LYS A 239 -12.34 -24.92 15.65
CA LYS A 239 -11.04 -24.26 15.57
C LYS A 239 -10.89 -23.29 14.39
N PHE A 240 -11.58 -23.55 13.27
CA PHE A 240 -11.43 -22.85 12.00
C PHE A 240 -12.78 -22.60 11.30
N ALA A 241 -13.76 -22.13 12.08
CA ALA A 241 -15.18 -21.92 11.72
C ALA A 241 -15.47 -21.75 10.22
N ASN A 242 -14.95 -20.69 9.60
CA ASN A 242 -15.32 -20.35 8.21
C ASN A 242 -14.41 -21.01 7.16
N LYS A 243 -13.23 -21.50 7.54
CA LYS A 243 -12.27 -22.07 6.60
C LYS A 243 -12.65 -23.47 6.14
N VAL A 244 -13.30 -24.28 6.98
CA VAL A 244 -13.73 -25.64 6.59
C VAL A 244 -14.65 -25.59 5.38
N PHE A 245 -15.71 -24.78 5.47
CA PHE A 245 -16.66 -24.61 4.38
C PHE A 245 -16.02 -23.99 3.14
N GLU A 246 -15.22 -22.92 3.32
CA GLU A 246 -14.51 -22.27 2.22
C GLU A 246 -13.63 -23.24 1.43
N TYR A 247 -12.85 -24.08 2.11
CA TYR A 247 -11.88 -24.96 1.45
C TYR A 247 -12.53 -26.20 0.84
N GLU A 248 -13.66 -26.66 1.39
CA GLU A 248 -14.51 -27.69 0.79
C GLU A 248 -15.12 -27.18 -0.53
N CYS A 249 -15.65 -25.95 -0.55
CA CYS A 249 -16.18 -25.33 -1.78
C CYS A 249 -15.09 -25.11 -2.85
N LEU A 250 -13.86 -24.81 -2.43
CA LEU A 250 -12.71 -24.68 -3.33
C LEU A 250 -12.14 -26.03 -3.80
N GLY A 251 -12.67 -27.16 -3.31
CA GLY A 251 -12.18 -28.50 -3.65
C GLY A 251 -10.78 -28.81 -3.12
N LYS A 252 -10.27 -28.04 -2.15
CA LYS A 252 -8.94 -28.23 -1.54
C LYS A 252 -8.94 -29.29 -0.44
N ILE A 253 -10.11 -29.61 0.09
CA ILE A 253 -10.33 -30.67 1.08
C ILE A 253 -11.61 -31.42 0.75
N VAL A 254 -11.73 -32.64 1.25
CA VAL A 254 -12.94 -33.45 1.24
C VAL A 254 -13.18 -34.04 2.62
N VAL A 255 -14.44 -34.25 2.96
CA VAL A 255 -14.81 -34.96 4.18
C VAL A 255 -14.94 -36.44 3.85
N HIS A 256 -14.10 -37.28 4.47
CA HIS A 256 -14.17 -38.73 4.32
C HIS A 256 -14.28 -39.38 5.69
N ASN A 257 -15.35 -40.17 5.92
CA ASN A 257 -15.65 -40.83 7.20
C ASN A 257 -15.59 -39.88 8.41
N GLY A 258 -16.08 -38.64 8.25
CA GLY A 258 -16.12 -37.62 9.30
C GLY A 258 -14.79 -36.92 9.59
N ARG A 259 -13.75 -37.15 8.78
CA ARG A 259 -12.44 -36.48 8.88
C ARG A 259 -12.18 -35.59 7.68
N LEU A 260 -11.45 -34.50 7.89
CA LEU A 260 -10.96 -33.67 6.79
C LEU A 260 -9.74 -34.34 6.14
N VAL A 261 -9.78 -34.47 4.81
CA VAL A 261 -8.68 -34.99 4.00
C VAL A 261 -8.36 -33.94 2.96
N ARG A 262 -7.08 -33.58 2.86
CA ARG A 262 -6.59 -32.67 1.83
C ARG A 262 -6.62 -33.35 0.45
N VAL A 263 -7.06 -32.61 -0.56
CA VAL A 263 -7.09 -33.01 -1.98
C VAL A 263 -5.93 -32.38 -2.73
#